data_AF-A0A7C5SL44-F1
#
_entry.id   AF-A0A7C5SL44-F1
#
_cell.length_a   1.000
_cell.length_b   1.000
_cell.length_c   1.000
_cell.angle_alpha   90.00
_cell.angle_beta   90.00
_cell.angle_gamma   90.00
#
_symmetry.space_group_name_H-M   'P 1'
#
loop_
_entity.id
_entity.type
_entity.pdbx_description
1 polymer ?
#
loop_
_entity_poly.entity_id
_entity_poly.type
_entity_poly.pdbx_seq_one_letter_code
_entity_poly.pdbx_strand_id
1 'polypeptide(L)' 'MSATQTNDVPLPTYKPKDFASDQEVRWCPGCGDYAALKGVQKAAAKLGRRKEDFVFISGIGCAA' A
#
# COMPACT_ATOMS: atom_id res chain seq x y z
N MET A 1 -17.38 1.05 -22.74
CA MET A 1 -16.58 0.52 -23.85
C MET A 1 -15.33 1.38 -23.98
N SER A 2 -14.17 0.73 -24.07
CA SER A 2 -12.81 1.28 -24.19
C SER A 2 -12.28 2.07 -23.00
N ALA A 3 -11.02 1.98 -22.61
CA ALA A 3 -9.87 1.08 -22.83
C ALA A 3 -8.86 1.59 -21.77
N THR A 4 -7.87 0.86 -21.28
CA THR A 4 -6.56 0.86 -21.95
C THR A 4 -5.51 0.20 -21.01
N GLN A 5 -4.74 -0.73 -21.58
CA GLN A 5 -3.38 -1.18 -21.22
C GLN A 5 -3.14 -2.10 -20.00
N THR A 6 -3.34 -3.40 -20.23
CA THR A 6 -2.44 -4.45 -19.74
C THR A 6 -1.06 -4.29 -20.39
N ASN A 7 -0.19 -3.47 -19.80
CA ASN A 7 1.24 -3.58 -20.06
C ASN A 7 1.75 -4.84 -19.35
N ASP A 8 2.02 -5.89 -20.13
CA ASP A 8 2.58 -7.19 -19.74
C ASP A 8 4.05 -7.01 -19.32
N VAL A 9 4.26 -6.36 -18.19
CA VAL A 9 5.54 -6.39 -17.47
C VAL A 9 5.40 -7.50 -16.43
N PRO A 10 6.35 -8.45 -16.31
CA PRO A 10 6.32 -9.49 -15.30
C PRO A 10 6.08 -8.84 -13.93
N LEU A 11 4.94 -9.14 -13.31
CA LEU A 11 4.59 -8.57 -12.03
C LEU A 11 5.63 -9.03 -11.00
N PRO A 12 6.36 -8.10 -10.36
CA PRO A 12 7.28 -8.47 -9.30
C PRO A 12 6.49 -9.13 -8.17
N THR A 13 7.02 -10.21 -7.59
CA THR A 13 6.49 -10.76 -6.36
C THR A 13 6.77 -9.78 -5.23
N TYR A 14 5.77 -8.96 -4.88
CA TYR A 14 5.90 -7.96 -3.83
C TYR A 14 5.78 -8.59 -2.44
N LYS A 15 6.63 -8.16 -1.52
CA LYS A 15 6.51 -8.40 -0.09
C LYS A 15 5.77 -7.22 0.54
N PRO A 16 5.08 -7.42 1.69
CA PRO A 16 4.42 -6.31 2.40
C PRO A 16 5.37 -5.16 2.75
N LYS A 17 6.66 -5.47 2.95
CA LYS A 17 7.71 -4.49 3.25
C LYS A 17 8.02 -3.57 2.06
N ASP A 18 7.72 -4.00 0.83
CA ASP A 18 7.89 -3.15 -0.34
C ASP A 18 6.86 -2.01 -0.32
N PHE A 19 5.66 -2.22 0.23
CA PHE A 19 4.64 -1.17 0.39
C PHE A 19 4.80 -0.32 1.66
N ALA A 20 5.92 -0.43 2.36
CA ALA A 20 6.21 0.42 3.51
C ALA A 20 6.90 1.72 3.07
N SER A 21 6.49 2.83 3.68
CA SER A 21 7.20 4.11 3.54
C SER A 21 8.47 4.11 4.38
N ASP A 22 9.43 4.93 3.97
CA ASP A 22 10.61 5.34 4.71
C ASP A 22 10.29 6.28 5.90
N GLN A 23 9.11 6.89 5.91
CA GLN A 23 8.65 7.76 6.99
C GLN A 23 8.41 6.95 8.28
N GLU A 24 8.98 7.44 9.37
CA GLU A 24 8.75 6.83 10.69
C GLU A 24 7.30 7.04 11.13
N VAL A 25 6.66 5.97 11.57
CA VAL A 25 5.28 6.02 12.04
C VAL A 25 5.24 6.57 13.46
N ARG A 26 4.86 7.84 13.59
CA ARG A 26 4.83 8.59 14.86
C ARG A 26 3.54 8.38 15.67
N TRP A 27 2.87 7.24 15.50
CA TRP A 27 1.69 6.89 16.28
C TRP A 27 2.05 6.50 17.71
N CYS A 28 1.09 6.66 18.62
CA CYS A 28 1.28 6.24 20.01
C CYS A 28 1.52 4.72 20.10
N PRO A 29 2.38 4.24 21.01
CA PRO A 29 2.59 2.81 21.20
C PRO A 29 1.25 2.12 21.55
N GLY A 30 0.89 1.10 20.79
CA GLY A 30 -0.40 0.40 20.92
C GLY A 30 -1.55 0.99 20.07
N CYS A 31 -1.29 2.00 19.25
CA CYS A 31 -2.29 2.54 18.32
C CYS A 31 -2.79 1.46 17.33
N GLY A 32 -4.11 1.38 17.14
CA GLY A 32 -4.73 0.42 16.22
C GLY A 32 -4.35 0.65 14.74
N ASP A 33 -3.92 1.86 14.39
CA ASP A 33 -3.53 2.22 13.04
C ASP A 33 -2.33 1.40 12.55
N TYR A 34 -1.45 0.92 13.45
CA TYR A 34 -0.38 -0.02 13.09
C TYR A 34 -0.91 -1.31 12.47
N ALA A 35 -2.03 -1.83 13.00
CA ALA A 35 -2.67 -3.02 12.46
C ALA A 35 -3.31 -2.74 11.10
N ALA A 36 -3.96 -1.58 10.94
CA ALA A 36 -4.54 -1.15 9.68
C ALA A 36 -3.47 -1.01 8.58
N LEU A 37 -2.35 -0.32 8.88
CA LEU A 37 -1.22 -0.17 7.96
C LEU A 37 -0.66 -1.52 7.51
N LYS A 38 -0.45 -2.45 8.44
CA LYS A 38 0.04 -3.80 8.10
C LYS A 38 -0.98 -4.61 7.30
N GLY A 39 -2.28 -4.41 7.54
CA GLY A 39 -3.35 -5.00 6.75
C GLY A 39 -3.30 -4.52 5.29
N VAL A 40 -3.24 -3.21 5.09
CA VAL A 40 -3.17 -2.57 3.76
C VAL A 40 -1.92 -3.02 3.00
N GLN A 41 -0.74 -3.01 3.64
CA GLN A 41 0.51 -3.49 3.04
C GLN A 41 0.44 -4.95 2.58
N LYS A 42 -0.20 -5.83 3.39
CA LYS A 42 -0.41 -7.24 3.03
C LYS A 42 -1.41 -7.39 1.89
N ALA A 43 -2.48 -6.59 1.87
CA ALA A 43 -3.48 -6.62 0.81
C ALA A 43 -2.88 -6.16 -0.52
N ALA A 44 -2.13 -5.05 -0.52
CA ALA A 44 -1.43 -4.52 -1.69
C ALA A 44 -0.46 -5.55 -2.29
N ALA A 45 0.30 -6.25 -1.44
CA ALA A 45 1.19 -7.33 -1.88
C ALA A 45 0.48 -8.52 -2.54
N LYS A 46 -0.78 -8.79 -2.19
CA LYS A 46 -1.57 -9.90 -2.75
C LYS A 46 -2.32 -9.54 -4.04
N LEU A 47 -2.54 -8.25 -4.30
CA LEU A 47 -3.39 -7.78 -5.41
C LEU A 47 -2.75 -7.94 -6.79
N GLY A 48 -1.45 -8.24 -6.88
CA GLY A 48 -0.79 -8.54 -8.17
C GLY A 48 -0.88 -7.38 -9.16
N ARG A 49 -0.71 -6.15 -8.68
CA ARG A 49 -0.65 -4.93 -9.50
C ARG A 49 0.70 -4.25 -9.30
N ARG A 50 1.10 -3.41 -10.26
CA ARG A 50 2.35 -2.66 -10.13
C ARG A 50 2.18 -1.61 -9.04
N LYS A 51 3.29 -1.22 -8.40
CA LYS A 51 3.27 -0.22 -7.33
C LYS A 51 2.71 1.12 -7.80
N GLU A 52 3.06 1.52 -9.00
CA GLU A 52 2.61 2.72 -9.70
C GLU A 52 1.10 2.74 -10.00
N ASP A 53 0.42 1.59 -9.92
CA ASP A 53 -1.03 1.52 -10.05
C ASP A 53 -1.76 1.74 -8.69
N PHE A 54 -1.03 1.89 -7.58
CA PHE A 54 -1.60 2.15 -6.25
C PHE A 54 -1.44 3.62 -5.84
N VAL A 55 -2.55 4.21 -5.39
CA VAL A 55 -2.59 5.56 -4.80
C VAL A 55 -3.25 5.46 -3.42
N PHE A 56 -2.58 5.98 -2.40
CA PHE A 56 -3.09 6.06 -1.02
C PHE A 56 -3.48 7.52 -0.75
N ILE A 57 -4.75 7.77 -0.48
CA ILE A 57 -5.28 9.10 -0.15
C ILE A 57 -5.78 9.05 1.28
N SER A 58 -5.19 9.86 2.14
CA SER A 58 -5.63 10.06 3.52
C SER A 58 -6.20 11.47 3.71
N GLY A 59 -7.01 11.63 4.76
CA GLY A 59 -7.47 12.94 5.23
C GLY A 59 -6.43 13.60 6.13
N ILE A 60 -6.90 14.46 7.05
CA ILE A 60 -6.06 15.03 8.11
C ILE A 60 -6.35 14.26 9.41
N GLY A 61 -5.35 13.64 10.03
CA GLY A 61 -5.52 12.90 11.28
C GLY A 61 -4.28 12.11 11.71
N CYS A 62 -4.37 11.42 12.84
CA CYS A 62 -3.29 10.54 13.31
C CYS A 62 -3.03 9.43 12.30
N ALA A 63 -4.08 8.78 11.79
CA ALA A 63 -3.99 7.69 10.81
C ALA A 63 -3.57 8.12 9.38
N ALA A 64 -3.29 9.41 9.15
CA ALA A 64 -2.97 9.95 7.83
C ALA A 64 -1.54 9.68 7.38
#